data_AF-A0A6L8XUG7-F1
#
_entry.id   AF-A0A6L8XUG7-F1
#
_cell.length_a   1.000
_cell.length_b   1.000
_cell.length_c   1.000
_cell.angle_alpha   90.00
_cell.angle_beta   90.00
_cell.angle_gamma   90.00
#
_symmetry.space_group_name_H-M   'P 1'
#
loop_
_entity.id
_entity.type
_entity.pdbx_description
1 polymer ?
#
loop_
_entity_poly.entity_id
_entity_poly.type
_entity_poly.pdbx_seq_one_letter_code
_entity_poly.pdbx_strand_id
1 'polypeptide(L)'
;MNQEGLLFPKGTIRKKRKKHHKSIIDRDAKGQCFICGKTGYTERHHIYGSANRKYSEQYGLTVYLCPECHRTSEISAHRNKEVRITLQRIGQRAFEEKCGSREQFVKTFGKNYLEEEYI
;
A
#
# COMPACT_ATOMS: atom_id res chain seq x y z
N MET A 1 -35.58 -28.64 -20.40
CA MET A 1 -35.60 -27.21 -20.00
C MET A 1 -34.23 -26.64 -20.34
N ASN A 2 -34.13 -25.88 -21.42
CA ASN A 2 -32.87 -25.42 -21.98
C ASN A 2 -32.54 -24.04 -21.39
N GLN A 3 -31.52 -23.97 -20.54
CA GLN A 3 -30.99 -22.71 -20.01
C GLN A 3 -29.98 -22.12 -21.01
N GLU A 4 -30.46 -21.71 -22.18
CA GLU A 4 -29.67 -20.88 -23.09
C GLU A 4 -29.95 -19.40 -22.81
N GLY A 5 -28.89 -18.62 -22.62
CA GLY A 5 -28.94 -17.20 -22.97
C GLY A 5 -29.15 -16.18 -21.85
N LEU A 6 -28.35 -16.22 -20.78
CA LEU A 6 -28.13 -15.03 -19.94
C LEU A 6 -26.77 -14.37 -20.26
N LEU A 7 -26.56 -13.95 -21.51
CA LEU A 7 -25.50 -12.99 -21.85
C LEU A 7 -26.05 -11.57 -21.66
N PHE A 8 -25.78 -10.97 -20.50
CA PHE A 8 -26.06 -9.55 -20.31
C PHE A 8 -25.16 -8.71 -21.23
N PRO A 9 -25.72 -7.80 -22.06
CA PRO A 9 -24.92 -6.92 -22.90
C PRO A 9 -24.03 -6.06 -22.00
N LYS A 10 -22.70 -6.23 -22.13
CA LYS A 10 -21.73 -5.42 -21.39
C LYS A 10 -21.82 -3.99 -21.91
N GLY A 11 -22.41 -3.10 -21.12
CA GLY A 11 -22.45 -1.66 -21.42
C GLY A 11 -21.04 -1.11 -21.71
N THR A 12 -20.94 -0.24 -22.70
CA THR A 12 -19.68 0.28 -23.28
C THR A 12 -18.97 1.31 -22.40
N ILE A 13 -19.34 1.44 -21.12
CA ILE A 13 -18.75 2.43 -20.22
C ILE A 13 -17.30 2.05 -19.89
N ARG A 14 -16.36 2.62 -20.65
CA ARG A 14 -14.93 2.53 -20.37
C ARG A 14 -14.60 3.29 -19.09
N LYS A 15 -14.24 2.58 -18.02
CA LYS A 15 -13.75 3.19 -16.78
C LYS A 15 -12.46 3.97 -17.06
N LYS A 16 -12.39 5.24 -16.64
CA LYS A 16 -11.17 6.05 -16.76
C LYS A 16 -10.04 5.38 -15.96
N ARG A 17 -8.86 5.26 -16.58
CA ARG A 17 -7.64 4.75 -15.91
C ARG A 17 -7.24 5.72 -14.81
N LYS A 18 -7.06 5.23 -13.58
CA LYS A 18 -6.54 6.04 -12.47
C LYS A 18 -5.03 6.19 -12.62
N LYS A 19 -4.51 7.39 -12.43
CA LYS A 19 -3.07 7.64 -12.36
C LYS A 19 -2.57 7.18 -10.99
N HIS A 20 -1.54 6.34 -10.96
CA HIS A 20 -0.89 5.96 -9.73
C HIS A 20 0.13 7.04 -9.34
N HIS A 21 0.11 7.48 -8.08
CA HIS A 21 1.08 8.45 -7.59
C HIS A 21 2.43 7.77 -7.36
N LYS A 22 3.52 8.55 -7.50
CA LYS A 22 4.84 8.13 -7.03
C LYS A 22 4.79 7.98 -5.50
N SER A 23 5.68 7.14 -4.96
CA SER A 23 5.79 7.02 -3.52
C SER A 23 6.21 8.35 -2.88
N ILE A 24 5.64 8.65 -1.71
CA ILE A 24 6.07 9.78 -0.86
C ILE A 24 7.02 9.32 0.26
N ILE A 25 7.33 8.02 0.32
CA ILE A 25 8.22 7.44 1.33
C ILE A 25 9.67 7.74 0.94
N ASP A 26 10.43 8.31 1.87
CA ASP A 26 11.82 8.67 1.60
C ASP A 26 12.68 7.45 1.34
N ARG A 27 13.63 7.59 0.40
CA ARG A 27 14.54 6.52 -0.05
C ARG A 27 13.85 5.32 -0.72
N ASP A 28 12.55 5.38 -0.97
CA ASP A 28 11.87 4.39 -1.80
C ASP A 28 12.34 4.52 -3.26
N ALA A 29 12.87 3.42 -3.80
CA ALA A 29 13.40 3.39 -5.16
C ALA A 29 13.05 2.06 -5.82
N LYS A 30 12.45 2.12 -7.02
CA LYS A 30 12.19 0.93 -7.82
C LYS A 30 13.52 0.23 -8.14
N GLY A 31 13.60 -1.06 -7.87
CA GLY A 31 14.82 -1.83 -8.09
C GLY A 31 15.70 -1.97 -6.84
N GLN A 32 15.31 -1.36 -5.71
CA GLN A 32 15.96 -1.55 -4.42
C GLN A 32 14.91 -1.89 -3.36
N CYS A 33 15.14 -2.97 -2.60
CA CYS A 33 14.23 -3.33 -1.53
C CYS A 33 14.30 -2.33 -0.38
N PHE A 34 13.18 -1.73 -0.01
CA PHE A 34 13.09 -0.79 1.10
C PHE A 34 13.46 -1.39 2.47
N ILE A 35 13.25 -2.69 2.66
CA ILE A 35 13.53 -3.39 3.93
C ILE A 35 15.00 -3.81 4.01
N CYS A 36 15.50 -4.59 3.05
CA CYS A 36 16.84 -5.20 3.13
C CYS A 36 17.90 -4.51 2.26
N GLY A 37 17.54 -3.50 1.48
CA GLY A 37 18.47 -2.77 0.60
C GLY A 37 18.93 -3.53 -0.65
N LYS A 38 18.59 -4.82 -0.80
CA LYS A 38 18.96 -5.65 -1.95
C LYS A 38 18.45 -5.02 -3.25
N THR A 39 19.34 -4.89 -4.23
CA THR A 39 19.01 -4.41 -5.57
C THR A 39 18.53 -5.57 -6.45
N GLY A 40 17.62 -5.28 -7.38
CA GLY A 40 17.10 -6.27 -8.34
C GLY A 40 15.60 -6.14 -8.56
N TYR A 41 14.92 -7.27 -8.76
CA TYR A 41 13.48 -7.26 -8.96
C TYR A 41 12.74 -6.88 -7.66
N THR A 42 11.86 -5.89 -7.77
CA THR A 42 11.03 -5.40 -6.65
C THR A 42 9.57 -5.31 -7.04
N GLU A 43 8.70 -5.63 -6.09
CA GLU A 43 7.25 -5.55 -6.19
C GLU A 43 6.75 -4.34 -5.41
N ARG A 44 5.75 -3.64 -5.94
CA ARG A 44 5.14 -2.50 -5.25
C ARG A 44 4.22 -3.02 -4.15
N HIS A 45 4.54 -2.70 -2.92
CA HIS A 45 3.78 -3.03 -1.73
C HIS A 45 2.97 -1.80 -1.27
N HIS A 46 1.68 -2.00 -1.00
CA HIS A 46 0.82 -0.95 -0.42
C HIS A 46 0.91 -1.02 1.10
N ILE A 47 1.42 0.05 1.75
CA ILE A 47 1.58 0.09 3.21
C ILE A 47 0.24 -0.16 3.92
N TYR A 48 -0.84 0.44 3.40
CA TYR A 48 -2.21 0.15 3.85
C TYR A 48 -2.94 -0.66 2.78
N GLY A 49 -3.17 -1.93 3.10
CA GLY A 49 -3.79 -2.92 2.22
C GLY A 49 -5.33 -2.92 2.24
N SER A 50 -5.90 -4.01 1.73
CA SER A 50 -7.35 -4.28 1.71
C SER A 50 -8.20 -3.10 1.21
N ALA A 51 -9.17 -2.63 2.01
CA ALA A 51 -10.04 -1.50 1.67
C ALA A 51 -9.28 -0.18 1.44
N ASN A 52 -8.07 -0.06 2.02
CA ASN A 52 -7.25 1.15 1.98
C ASN A 52 -6.23 1.17 0.83
N ARG A 53 -6.20 0.13 -0.03
CA ARG A 53 -5.29 0.10 -1.21
C ARG A 53 -5.47 1.32 -2.10
N LYS A 54 -6.72 1.75 -2.33
CA LYS A 54 -7.04 2.94 -3.14
C LYS A 54 -6.39 4.21 -2.58
N TYR A 55 -6.34 4.35 -1.25
CA TYR A 55 -5.76 5.52 -0.60
C TYR A 55 -4.24 5.42 -0.60
N SER A 56 -3.68 4.22 -0.37
CA SER A 56 -2.24 4.00 -0.54
C SER A 56 -1.75 4.39 -1.94
N GLU A 57 -2.52 4.09 -2.99
CA GLU A 57 -2.19 4.52 -4.35
C GLU A 57 -2.39 6.01 -4.60
N GLN A 58 -3.43 6.62 -4.01
CA GLN A 58 -3.75 8.03 -4.16
C GLN A 58 -2.72 8.93 -3.49
N TYR A 59 -2.28 8.58 -2.29
CA TYR A 59 -1.33 9.38 -1.50
C TYR A 59 0.13 8.95 -1.69
N GLY A 60 0.41 7.91 -2.48
CA GLY A 60 1.78 7.42 -2.66
C GLY A 60 2.34 6.69 -1.43
N LEU A 61 1.49 6.06 -0.62
CA LEU A 61 1.89 5.27 0.56
C LEU A 61 2.22 3.84 0.14
N THR A 62 3.24 3.71 -0.70
CA THR A 62 3.71 2.45 -1.25
C THR A 62 5.22 2.35 -1.12
N VAL A 63 5.77 1.14 -1.02
CA VAL A 63 7.21 0.90 -1.06
C VAL A 63 7.55 -0.23 -2.02
N TYR A 64 8.77 -0.25 -2.56
CA TYR A 64 9.29 -1.34 -3.36
C TYR A 64 10.00 -2.38 -2.49
N LEU A 65 9.55 -3.63 -2.55
CA LEU A 65 10.09 -4.75 -1.77
C LEU A 65 10.56 -5.88 -2.68
N CYS A 66 11.66 -6.56 -2.35
CA CYS A 66 11.99 -7.80 -3.03
C CYS A 66 10.94 -8.88 -2.71
N PRO A 67 10.78 -9.93 -3.54
CA PRO A 67 9.76 -10.98 -3.30
C PRO A 67 9.87 -11.63 -1.92
N GLU A 68 11.10 -11.76 -1.39
CA GLU A 68 11.38 -12.35 -0.08
C GLU A 68 10.82 -11.49 1.07
N CYS A 69 11.17 -10.21 1.09
CA CYS A 69 10.67 -9.24 2.09
C CYS A 69 9.20 -8.82 1.84
N HIS A 70 8.65 -9.11 0.66
CA HIS A 70 7.24 -8.85 0.37
C HIS A 70 6.32 -9.99 0.82
N ARG A 71 6.70 -11.25 0.54
CA ARG A 71 5.77 -12.40 0.62
C ARG A 71 6.28 -13.55 1.49
N THR A 72 7.54 -13.96 1.38
CA THR A 72 7.93 -15.32 1.82
C THR A 72 8.77 -15.40 3.09
N SER A 73 9.69 -14.46 3.34
CA SER A 73 10.63 -14.51 4.47
C SER A 73 9.99 -14.28 5.84
N GLU A 74 10.73 -14.52 6.93
CA GLU A 74 10.29 -14.25 8.31
C GLU A 74 10.13 -12.75 8.60
N ILE A 75 10.80 -11.90 7.83
CA ILE A 75 10.66 -10.44 7.87
C ILE A 75 9.73 -9.91 6.77
N SER A 76 8.96 -10.80 6.14
CA SER A 76 8.02 -10.44 5.07
C SER A 76 6.94 -9.49 5.58
N ALA A 77 6.68 -8.39 4.86
CA ALA A 77 5.61 -7.44 5.19
C ALA A 77 4.21 -8.08 5.28
N HIS A 78 3.98 -9.20 4.57
CA HIS A 78 2.74 -9.95 4.66
C HIS A 78 2.68 -10.96 5.81
N ARG A 79 3.83 -11.38 6.37
CA ARG A 79 3.91 -12.41 7.43
C ARG A 79 4.23 -11.82 8.80
N ASN A 80 5.14 -10.86 8.86
CA ASN A 80 5.66 -10.29 10.09
C ASN A 80 4.84 -9.07 10.52
N LYS A 81 4.20 -9.19 11.68
CA LYS A 81 3.36 -8.13 12.25
C LYS A 81 4.17 -6.86 12.58
N GLU A 82 5.37 -7.01 13.13
CA GLU A 82 6.22 -5.89 13.54
C GLU A 82 6.72 -5.10 12.33
N VAL A 83 7.18 -5.79 11.28
CA VAL A 83 7.57 -5.15 10.02
C VAL A 83 6.39 -4.40 9.41
N ARG A 84 5.21 -5.02 9.38
CA ARG A 84 3.98 -4.38 8.87
C ARG A 84 3.63 -3.12 9.66
N ILE A 85 3.65 -3.18 11.00
CA ILE A 85 3.38 -2.02 11.86
C ILE A 85 4.43 -0.94 11.65
N THR A 86 5.70 -1.31 11.51
CA THR A 86 6.80 -0.37 11.25
C THR A 86 6.57 0.39 9.94
N LEU A 87 6.24 -0.32 8.84
CA LEU A 87 5.88 0.31 7.57
C LEU A 87 4.66 1.23 7.71
N GLN A 88 3.65 0.84 8.49
CA GLN A 88 2.47 1.66 8.76
C GLN A 88 2.79 2.93 9.56
N ARG A 89 3.75 2.87 10.50
CA ARG A 89 4.23 4.06 11.21
C ARG A 89 4.99 5.00 10.28
N ILE A 90 5.89 4.46 9.46
CA ILE A 90 6.62 5.22 8.43
C ILE A 90 5.64 5.89 7.47
N GLY A 91 4.64 5.15 6.99
CA GLY A 91 3.62 5.67 6.09
C GLY A 91 2.81 6.81 6.70
N GLN A 92 2.43 6.70 7.98
CA GLN A 92 1.66 7.75 8.65
C GLN A 92 2.51 9.00 8.84
N ARG A 93 3.77 8.87 9.28
CA ARG A 93 4.70 10.00 9.41
C ARG A 93 4.87 10.73 8.07
N ALA A 94 5.09 9.98 6.98
CA ALA A 94 5.22 10.57 5.64
C ALA A 94 3.94 11.28 5.18
N PHE A 95 2.76 10.73 5.50
CA PHE A 95 1.49 11.41 5.23
C PHE A 95 1.37 12.72 6.03
N GLU A 96 1.67 12.66 7.33
CA GLU A 96 1.59 13.82 8.23
C GLU A 96 2.54 14.95 7.82
N GLU A 97 3.70 14.61 7.28
CA GLU A 97 4.69 15.56 6.80
C GLU A 97 4.34 16.16 5.42
N LYS A 98 3.82 15.34 4.49
CA LYS A 98 3.78 15.70 3.06
C LYS A 98 2.36 15.86 2.49
N CYS A 99 1.33 15.41 3.19
CA CYS A 99 -0.04 15.35 2.64
C CYS A 99 -1.09 16.03 3.51
N GLY A 100 -1.01 15.95 4.84
CA GLY A 100 -2.08 16.46 5.68
C GLY A 100 -1.88 16.21 7.17
N SER A 101 -2.90 16.48 7.99
CA SER A 101 -2.81 16.30 9.44
C SER A 101 -3.10 14.86 9.88
N ARG A 102 -2.80 14.55 11.15
CA ARG A 102 -3.14 13.27 11.79
C ARG A 102 -4.64 12.98 11.77
N GLU A 103 -5.47 13.99 12.01
CA GLU A 103 -6.93 13.85 12.00
C GLU A 103 -7.43 13.45 10.60
N GLN A 104 -6.84 14.04 9.55
CA GLN A 104 -7.14 13.67 8.16
C GLN A 104 -6.68 12.25 7.84
N PHE A 105 -5.52 11.84 8.36
CA PHE A 105 -5.03 10.48 8.23
C PHE A 105 -6.00 9.49 8.87
N VAL A 106 -6.37 9.70 10.13
CA VAL A 106 -7.31 8.83 10.87
C VAL A 106 -8.67 8.79 10.18
N LYS A 107 -9.19 9.92 9.71
CA LYS A 107 -10.43 9.98 8.93
C LYS A 107 -10.36 9.15 7.64
N THR A 108 -9.19 9.07 7.01
CA THR A 108 -8.98 8.37 5.72
C THR A 108 -8.71 6.88 5.91
N PHE A 109 -7.85 6.53 6.86
CA PHE A 109 -7.32 5.16 7.06
C PHE A 109 -7.96 4.42 8.23
N GLY A 110 -8.67 5.12 9.12
CA GLY A 110 -9.46 4.57 10.21
C GLY A 110 -8.70 4.21 11.48
N LYS A 111 -7.38 4.41 11.51
CA LYS A 111 -6.53 4.07 12.67
C LYS A 111 -5.34 5.01 12.76
N ASN A 112 -4.94 5.37 13.99
CA ASN A 112 -3.66 5.99 14.29
C ASN A 112 -2.63 4.90 14.63
N TYR A 113 -1.56 4.79 13.86
CA TYR A 113 -0.48 3.80 14.04
C TYR A 113 0.67 4.33 14.92
N LEU A 114 0.67 5.62 15.26
CA LEU A 114 1.68 6.26 16.13
C LEU A 114 1.31 6.27 17.61
N GLU A 115 0.05 6.01 17.97
CA GLU A 115 -0.39 5.91 19.37
C GLU A 115 0.23 4.71 20.12
N GLU A 116 0.48 3.61 19.41
CA GLU A 116 1.07 2.38 19.98
C GLU A 116 2.59 2.45 20.18
N GLU A 117 3.23 3.60 20.01
CA GLU A 117 4.67 3.79 20.25
C GLU A 117 5.01 4.16 21.70
N TYR A 118 3.99 4.47 22.52
CA TYR A 118 4.11 4.95 23.90
C TYR A 118 3.67 3.93 24.98
N ILE A 119 3.61 2.64 24.64
CA ILE A 119 3.29 1.55 25.58
C ILE A 119 4.46 0.59 25.68
#